data_AF-A0A1C6RY90-F1
#
_entry.id   AF-A0A1C6RY90-F1
#
_cell.length_a   1.000
_cell.length_b   1.000
_cell.length_c   1.000
_cell.angle_alpha   90.00
_cell.angle_beta   90.00
_cell.angle_gamma   90.00
#
_symmetry.space_group_name_H-M   'P 1'
#
loop_
_entity.id
_entity.type
_entity.pdbx_description
1 polymer ?
#
loop_
_entity_poly.entity_id
_entity_poly.type
_entity_poly.pdbx_seq_one_letter_code
_entity_poly.pdbx_strand_id
1 'polypeptide(L)'
;MSRRITCQVREDSPVTEVRLAGILDVASMRSVHTVLHRCLTAQPDALVVDLSALTVRDRLALSVFAAAARQAADWPAVPMVLCAPPPEAAAWLAESTTCRVLPVCRDRAEATREAGATAAPRLRARLQPVADACRRARELARDACARWNVPEMVGPTTLVLSELVGNVVRHAGTPMQVTLTLRRPYLHVAVEDGSRSAARPADPDHRAEGGRGLLLVRELTQRWGSTPAGDGKVVWAMLPAV
;
A
#
# COMPACT_ATOMS: atom_id res chain seq x y z
N MET A 1 -26.75 13.70 -21.65
CA MET A 1 -26.25 12.35 -21.27
C MET A 1 -24.96 12.52 -20.49
N SER A 2 -25.02 12.46 -19.16
CA SER A 2 -23.85 12.67 -18.29
C SER A 2 -22.85 11.54 -18.49
N ARG A 3 -21.64 11.87 -18.97
CA ARG A 3 -20.55 10.90 -19.17
C ARG A 3 -20.11 10.38 -17.80
N ARG A 4 -20.51 9.14 -17.47
CA ARG A 4 -20.01 8.39 -16.31
C ARG A 4 -18.48 8.36 -16.34
N ILE A 5 -17.85 8.51 -15.16
CA ILE A 5 -16.41 8.31 -15.04
C ILE A 5 -16.06 6.86 -15.36
N THR A 6 -14.99 6.67 -16.11
CA THR A 6 -14.42 5.37 -16.45
C THR A 6 -12.97 5.36 -16.00
N CYS A 7 -12.53 4.21 -15.49
CA CYS A 7 -11.16 4.02 -15.01
C CYS A 7 -10.55 2.84 -15.76
N GLN A 8 -9.45 3.07 -16.47
CA GLN A 8 -8.67 2.03 -17.12
C GLN A 8 -7.38 1.84 -16.33
N VAL A 9 -7.11 0.60 -15.91
CA VAL A 9 -5.89 0.26 -15.18
C VAL A 9 -4.95 -0.45 -16.13
N ARG A 10 -3.69 0.01 -16.20
CA ARG A 10 -2.60 -0.64 -16.94
C ARG A 10 -1.51 -0.99 -15.94
N GLU A 11 -1.23 -2.29 -15.82
CA GLU A 11 -0.23 -2.81 -14.90
C GLU A 11 1.09 -3.00 -15.66
N ASP A 12 1.75 -1.89 -16.01
CA ASP A 12 3.07 -1.91 -16.63
C ASP A 12 4.13 -2.02 -15.51
N SER A 13 4.81 -3.16 -15.35
CA SER A 13 5.85 -3.29 -14.32
C SER A 13 6.98 -2.26 -14.56
N PRO A 14 7.42 -1.46 -13.56
CA PRO A 14 7.08 -1.45 -12.13
C PRO A 14 6.01 -0.43 -11.68
N VAL A 15 5.41 0.33 -12.60
CA VAL A 15 4.48 1.44 -12.31
C VAL A 15 3.07 1.10 -12.79
N THR A 16 2.13 0.97 -11.86
CA THR A 16 0.72 0.85 -12.25
C THR A 16 0.18 2.21 -12.67
N GLU A 17 -0.46 2.27 -13.83
CA GLU A 17 -1.10 3.47 -14.34
C GLU A 17 -2.63 3.33 -14.27
N VAL A 18 -3.30 4.36 -13.78
CA VAL A 18 -4.76 4.47 -13.78
C VAL A 18 -5.14 5.69 -14.60
N ARG A 19 -5.76 5.46 -15.76
CA ARG A 19 -6.32 6.52 -16.59
C ARG A 19 -7.78 6.77 -16.22
N LEU A 20 -8.07 8.01 -15.85
CA LEU A 20 -9.42 8.47 -15.54
C LEU A 20 -9.99 9.26 -16.72
N ALA A 21 -11.15 8.84 -17.21
CA ALA A 21 -11.84 9.50 -18.31
C ALA A 21 -13.30 9.78 -17.98
N GLY A 22 -13.78 10.99 -18.29
CA GLY A 22 -15.16 11.44 -18.02
C GLY A 22 -15.24 12.58 -17.00
N ILE A 23 -16.38 12.72 -16.34
CA ILE A 23 -16.64 13.82 -15.41
C ILE A 23 -16.27 13.40 -13.98
N LEU A 24 -15.43 14.20 -13.32
CA LEU A 24 -15.15 14.11 -11.88
C LEU A 24 -15.94 15.18 -11.12
N ASP A 25 -16.83 14.71 -10.25
CA ASP A 25 -17.72 15.48 -9.40
C ASP A 25 -17.95 14.74 -8.07
N VAL A 26 -18.72 15.31 -7.15
CA VAL A 26 -18.97 14.68 -5.84
C VAL A 26 -19.60 13.28 -5.97
N ALA A 27 -20.45 13.05 -6.99
CA ALA A 27 -21.12 11.77 -7.20
C ALA A 27 -20.17 10.66 -7.69
N SER A 28 -19.21 11.01 -8.55
CA SER A 28 -18.21 10.08 -9.11
C SER A 28 -16.99 9.87 -8.20
N MET A 29 -16.75 10.79 -7.24
CA MET A 29 -15.63 10.75 -6.29
C MET A 29 -15.48 9.39 -5.60
N ARG A 30 -16.58 8.79 -5.10
CA ARG A 30 -16.56 7.49 -4.42
C ARG A 30 -16.07 6.37 -5.34
N SER A 31 -16.48 6.37 -6.60
CA SER A 31 -16.05 5.38 -7.59
C SER A 31 -14.55 5.48 -7.86
N VAL A 32 -14.02 6.70 -7.99
CA VAL A 32 -12.58 6.92 -8.16
C VAL A 32 -11.81 6.46 -6.93
N HIS A 33 -12.27 6.82 -5.72
CA HIS A 33 -11.65 6.38 -4.48
C HIS A 33 -11.55 4.85 -4.41
N THR A 34 -12.64 4.13 -4.72
CA THR A 34 -12.64 2.66 -4.73
C THR A 34 -11.62 2.08 -5.71
N VAL A 35 -11.51 2.64 -6.92
CA VAL A 35 -10.53 2.16 -7.91
C VAL A 35 -9.09 2.44 -7.46
N LEU A 36 -8.79 3.65 -6.99
CA LEU A 36 -7.46 3.99 -6.48
C LEU A 36 -7.07 3.11 -5.30
N HIS A 37 -7.98 2.94 -4.33
CA HIS A 37 -7.79 2.05 -3.18
C HIS A 37 -7.47 0.61 -3.62
N ARG A 38 -8.21 0.08 -4.58
CA ARG A 38 -7.97 -1.26 -5.13
C ARG A 38 -6.57 -1.37 -5.76
N CYS A 39 -6.17 -0.40 -6.56
CA CYS A 39 -4.84 -0.39 -7.19
C CYS A 39 -3.73 -0.30 -6.13
N LEU A 40 -3.90 0.57 -5.13
CA LEU A 40 -2.96 0.66 -4.00
C LEU A 40 -2.88 -0.65 -3.21
N THR A 41 -4.00 -1.35 -3.01
CA THR A 41 -4.06 -2.63 -2.28
C THR A 41 -3.32 -3.76 -3.00
N ALA A 42 -3.17 -3.70 -4.32
CA ALA A 42 -2.28 -4.59 -5.07
C ALA A 42 -0.79 -4.31 -4.80
N GLN A 43 -0.50 -3.23 -4.07
CA GLN A 43 0.81 -2.79 -3.65
C GLN A 43 1.78 -2.65 -4.83
N PRO A 44 1.53 -1.84 -5.87
CA PRO A 44 2.52 -1.62 -6.92
C PRO A 44 3.73 -0.85 -6.39
N ASP A 45 4.82 -0.78 -7.13
CA ASP A 45 6.00 -0.03 -6.67
C ASP A 45 5.76 1.49 -6.74
N ALA A 46 4.89 1.93 -7.66
CA ALA A 46 4.30 3.27 -7.70
C ALA A 46 2.96 3.28 -8.46
N LEU A 47 2.14 4.31 -8.23
CA LEU A 47 0.86 4.53 -8.90
C LEU A 47 0.85 5.88 -9.64
N VAL A 48 0.71 5.86 -10.96
CA VAL A 48 0.50 7.06 -11.79
C VAL A 48 -0.97 7.19 -12.13
N VAL A 49 -1.55 8.36 -11.92
CA VAL A 49 -2.96 8.65 -12.25
C VAL A 49 -3.00 9.65 -13.40
N ASP A 50 -3.40 9.19 -14.58
CA ASP A 50 -3.55 10.00 -15.79
C ASP A 50 -4.92 10.70 -15.80
N LEU A 51 -4.88 12.02 -15.79
CA LEU A 51 -6.03 12.91 -15.78
C LEU A 51 -6.33 13.52 -17.16
N SER A 52 -5.59 13.13 -18.21
CA SER A 52 -5.66 13.72 -19.56
C SER A 52 -7.04 13.72 -20.20
N ALA A 53 -7.89 12.76 -19.83
CA ALA A 53 -9.24 12.59 -20.36
C ALA A 53 -10.34 12.96 -19.35
N LEU A 54 -9.96 13.64 -18.26
CA LEU A 54 -10.86 14.03 -17.18
C LEU A 54 -11.45 15.42 -17.43
N THR A 55 -12.66 15.65 -16.94
CA THR A 55 -13.27 16.98 -16.81
C THR A 55 -13.71 17.13 -15.37
N VAL A 56 -13.18 18.11 -14.64
CA VAL A 56 -13.48 18.29 -13.22
C VAL A 56 -14.56 19.35 -13.08
N ARG A 57 -15.70 18.99 -12.49
CA ARG A 57 -16.84 19.90 -12.32
C ARG A 57 -16.86 20.56 -10.94
N ASP A 58 -16.41 19.84 -9.92
CA ASP A 58 -16.38 20.31 -8.54
C ASP A 58 -14.94 20.30 -8.03
N ARG A 59 -14.43 21.44 -7.55
CA ARG A 59 -13.10 21.54 -6.94
C ARG A 59 -12.92 20.57 -5.77
N LEU A 60 -13.98 20.34 -4.99
CA LEU A 60 -13.97 19.38 -3.88
C LEU A 60 -13.66 17.94 -4.36
N ALA A 61 -14.04 17.57 -5.58
CA ALA A 61 -13.84 16.24 -6.11
C ALA A 61 -12.36 15.85 -6.24
N LEU A 62 -11.46 16.83 -6.41
CA LEU A 62 -10.00 16.62 -6.45
C LEU A 62 -9.44 16.10 -5.10
N SER A 63 -10.15 16.32 -3.99
CA SER A 63 -9.72 15.82 -2.67
C SER A 63 -9.59 14.30 -2.61
N VAL A 64 -10.22 13.56 -3.53
CA VAL A 64 -10.08 12.11 -3.65
C VAL A 64 -8.63 11.67 -3.86
N PHE A 65 -7.86 12.43 -4.63
CA PHE A 65 -6.46 12.12 -4.89
C PHE A 65 -5.65 12.32 -3.61
N ALA A 66 -5.84 13.46 -2.94
CA ALA A 66 -5.18 13.72 -1.67
C ALA A 66 -5.55 12.69 -0.59
N ALA A 67 -6.80 12.24 -0.54
CA ALA A 67 -7.24 11.20 0.38
C ALA A 67 -6.56 9.86 0.08
N ALA A 68 -6.53 9.44 -1.18
CA ALA A 68 -5.85 8.22 -1.61
C ALA A 68 -4.33 8.29 -1.32
N ALA A 69 -3.68 9.43 -1.57
CA ALA A 69 -2.26 9.64 -1.29
C ALA A 69 -1.93 9.52 0.20
N ARG A 70 -2.74 10.15 1.06
CA ARG A 70 -2.56 10.09 2.51
C ARG A 70 -2.75 8.66 3.02
N GLN A 71 -3.78 7.98 2.54
CA GLN A 71 -3.97 6.57 2.89
C GLN A 71 -2.76 5.74 2.46
N ALA A 72 -2.31 5.90 1.20
CA ALA A 72 -1.15 5.20 0.68
C ALA A 72 0.14 5.49 1.45
N ALA A 73 0.28 6.68 2.02
CA ALA A 73 1.45 7.05 2.82
C ALA A 73 1.54 6.27 4.14
N ASP A 74 0.40 5.94 4.77
CA ASP A 74 0.34 5.07 5.94
C ASP A 74 0.47 3.60 5.52
N TRP A 75 -0.39 3.16 4.62
CA TRP A 75 -0.34 1.83 4.01
C TRP A 75 -0.98 1.90 2.62
N PRO A 76 -0.29 1.47 1.55
CA PRO A 76 0.78 0.46 1.53
C PRO A 76 2.20 1.02 1.27
N ALA A 77 2.45 2.28 1.63
CA ALA A 77 3.67 3.02 1.29
C ALA A 77 3.96 3.05 -0.22
N VAL A 78 2.90 3.21 -1.01
CA VAL A 78 2.98 3.32 -2.47
C VAL A 78 2.99 4.80 -2.85
N PRO A 79 4.04 5.32 -3.49
CA PRO A 79 4.03 6.68 -4.00
C PRO A 79 2.98 6.83 -5.09
N MET A 80 2.26 7.95 -5.06
CA MET A 80 1.24 8.27 -6.06
C MET A 80 1.61 9.59 -6.74
N VAL A 81 1.49 9.63 -8.07
CA VAL A 81 1.80 10.78 -8.92
C VAL A 81 0.61 11.06 -9.83
N LEU A 82 0.22 12.33 -9.98
CA LEU A 82 -0.82 12.74 -10.94
C LEU A 82 -0.15 13.23 -12.21
N CYS A 83 -0.75 13.00 -13.38
CA CYS A 83 -0.22 13.51 -14.64
C CYS A 83 -1.29 14.06 -15.59
N ALA A 84 -0.86 14.97 -16.45
CA ALA A 84 -1.66 15.58 -17.50
C ALA A 84 -3.03 16.13 -17.02
N PRO A 85 -3.10 16.88 -15.89
CA PRO A 85 -4.35 17.51 -15.50
C PRO A 85 -4.82 18.52 -16.56
N PRO A 86 -6.13 18.60 -16.86
CA PRO A 86 -6.69 19.70 -17.62
C PRO A 86 -6.34 21.04 -16.97
N PRO A 87 -6.22 22.16 -17.72
CA PRO A 87 -5.74 23.43 -17.17
C PRO A 87 -6.50 23.92 -15.93
N GLU A 88 -7.83 23.78 -15.93
CA GLU A 88 -8.69 24.13 -14.78
C GLU A 88 -8.39 23.27 -13.55
N ALA A 89 -8.24 21.96 -13.74
CA ALA A 89 -7.89 21.04 -12.66
C ALA A 89 -6.47 21.30 -12.14
N ALA A 90 -5.53 21.63 -13.03
CA ALA A 90 -4.15 21.95 -12.68
C ALA A 90 -4.09 23.18 -11.75
N ALA A 91 -4.84 24.24 -12.08
CA ALA A 91 -4.96 25.44 -11.24
C ALA A 91 -5.54 25.10 -9.86
N TRP A 92 -6.63 24.34 -9.81
CA TRP A 92 -7.25 23.93 -8.53
C TRP A 92 -6.36 23.02 -7.69
N LEU A 93 -5.59 22.12 -8.31
CA LEU A 93 -4.60 21.28 -7.62
C LEU A 93 -3.47 22.12 -7.02
N ALA A 94 -2.93 23.08 -7.79
CA ALA A 94 -1.85 23.96 -7.35
C ALA A 94 -2.26 24.84 -6.15
N GLU A 95 -3.50 25.30 -6.13
CA GLU A 95 -4.06 26.09 -5.03
C GLU A 95 -4.55 25.22 -3.83
N SER A 96 -4.60 23.90 -3.98
CA SER A 96 -5.16 23.00 -2.96
C SER A 96 -4.11 22.59 -1.92
N THR A 97 -4.33 22.99 -0.67
CA THR A 97 -3.47 22.60 0.46
C THR A 97 -3.45 21.09 0.69
N THR A 98 -4.57 20.41 0.42
CA THR A 98 -4.67 18.96 0.61
C THR A 98 -3.91 18.17 -0.45
N CYS A 99 -3.80 18.70 -1.68
CA CYS A 99 -3.10 18.07 -2.79
C CYS A 99 -1.61 18.44 -2.86
N ARG A 100 -1.13 19.38 -2.04
CA ARG A 100 0.26 19.85 -2.05
C ARG A 100 1.31 18.75 -1.86
N VAL A 101 0.92 17.62 -1.26
CA VAL A 101 1.78 16.45 -1.02
C VAL A 101 1.90 15.53 -2.24
N LEU A 102 1.11 15.76 -3.29
CA LEU A 102 1.10 14.94 -4.50
C LEU A 102 1.91 15.61 -5.61
N PRO A 103 2.93 14.94 -6.16
CA PRO A 103 3.57 15.38 -7.39
C PRO A 103 2.54 15.42 -8.53
N VAL A 104 2.52 16.54 -9.25
CA VAL A 104 1.67 16.75 -10.43
C VAL A 104 2.58 17.04 -11.62
N CYS A 105 2.65 16.08 -12.54
CA CYS A 105 3.50 16.16 -13.73
C CYS A 105 2.69 16.56 -14.97
N ARG A 106 3.38 17.09 -15.98
CA ARG A 106 2.75 17.58 -17.21
C ARG A 106 2.23 16.44 -18.09
N ASP A 107 2.93 15.32 -18.10
CA ASP A 107 2.68 14.19 -18.98
C ASP A 107 3.03 12.86 -18.30
N ARG A 108 2.60 11.75 -18.93
CA ARG A 108 2.82 10.40 -18.43
C ARG A 108 4.30 10.05 -18.30
N ALA A 109 5.13 10.49 -19.23
CA ALA A 109 6.55 10.12 -19.26
C ALA A 109 7.30 10.75 -18.08
N GLU A 110 7.00 12.02 -17.77
CA GLU A 110 7.49 12.70 -16.58
C GLU A 110 6.99 12.05 -15.30
N ALA A 111 5.70 11.74 -15.21
CA ALA A 111 5.14 11.06 -14.04
C ALA A 111 5.75 9.69 -13.80
N THR A 112 6.05 8.93 -14.86
CA THR A 112 6.69 7.62 -14.75
C THR A 112 8.13 7.75 -14.21
N ARG A 113 8.88 8.78 -14.64
CA ARG A 113 10.21 9.06 -14.10
C ARG A 113 10.14 9.48 -12.63
N GLU A 114 9.22 10.37 -12.29
CA GLU A 114 8.99 10.82 -10.91
C GLU A 114 8.59 9.65 -10.00
N ALA A 115 7.68 8.81 -10.47
CA ALA A 115 7.26 7.58 -9.79
C ALA A 115 8.44 6.62 -9.55
N GLY A 116 9.31 6.45 -10.54
CA GLY A 116 10.53 5.65 -10.40
C GLY A 116 11.54 6.25 -9.41
N ALA A 117 11.72 7.58 -9.42
CA ALA A 117 12.62 8.27 -8.50
C ALA A 117 12.10 8.28 -7.05
N THR A 118 10.79 8.29 -6.87
CA THR A 118 10.12 8.26 -5.55
C THR A 118 9.80 6.85 -5.05
N ALA A 119 10.06 5.82 -5.87
CA ALA A 119 9.82 4.43 -5.51
C ALA A 119 10.63 4.05 -4.25
N ALA A 120 9.91 3.62 -3.22
CA ALA A 120 10.52 3.18 -1.99
C ALA A 120 11.21 1.81 -2.21
N PRO A 121 12.41 1.57 -1.63
CA PRO A 121 13.01 0.26 -1.62
C PRO A 121 12.03 -0.78 -1.07
N ARG A 122 11.76 -1.82 -1.87
CA ARG A 122 10.74 -2.83 -1.58
C ARG A 122 11.26 -4.22 -1.87
N LEU A 123 10.89 -5.17 -1.01
CA LEU A 123 11.22 -6.59 -1.17
C LEU A 123 9.99 -7.45 -0.99
N ARG A 124 9.88 -8.50 -1.82
CA ARG A 124 8.75 -9.43 -1.81
C ARG A 124 9.22 -10.87 -1.83
N ALA A 125 8.50 -11.72 -1.10
CA ALA A 125 8.66 -13.16 -1.20
C ALA A 125 7.29 -13.85 -1.19
N ARG A 126 7.12 -14.80 -2.10
CA ARG A 126 6.00 -15.75 -2.06
C ARG A 126 6.39 -16.94 -1.20
N LEU A 127 5.58 -17.24 -0.19
CA LEU A 127 5.81 -18.33 0.75
C LEU A 127 4.61 -19.29 0.73
N GLN A 128 4.89 -20.57 0.91
CA GLN A 128 3.88 -21.59 1.13
C GLN A 128 3.57 -21.69 2.64
N PRO A 129 2.36 -22.10 3.05
CA PRO A 129 1.94 -22.18 4.45
C PRO A 129 2.52 -23.43 5.14
N VAL A 130 3.84 -23.54 5.17
CA VAL A 130 4.59 -24.66 5.76
C VAL A 130 5.42 -24.18 6.95
N ALA A 131 5.87 -25.11 7.80
CA ALA A 131 6.64 -24.80 9.01
C ALA A 131 7.87 -23.90 8.75
N ASP A 132 8.49 -24.03 7.57
CA ASP A 132 9.66 -23.27 7.15
C ASP A 132 9.36 -21.79 6.81
N ALA A 133 8.09 -21.42 6.61
CA ALA A 133 7.70 -20.07 6.16
C ALA A 133 8.19 -18.97 7.11
N CYS A 134 8.10 -19.18 8.42
CA CYS A 134 8.57 -18.20 9.40
C CYS A 134 10.08 -17.99 9.31
N ARG A 135 10.88 -19.05 9.06
CA ARG A 135 12.34 -18.91 8.87
C ARG A 135 12.63 -18.05 7.64
N ARG A 136 12.00 -18.35 6.51
CA ARG A 136 12.15 -17.60 5.25
C ARG A 136 11.73 -16.13 5.39
N ALA A 137 10.67 -15.86 6.15
CA ALA A 137 10.24 -14.48 6.43
C ALA A 137 11.28 -13.70 7.24
N ARG A 138 11.90 -14.33 8.26
CA ARG A 138 12.99 -13.71 9.02
C ARG A 138 14.24 -13.47 8.18
N GLU A 139 14.56 -14.36 7.26
CA GLU A 139 15.66 -14.18 6.29
C GLU A 139 15.39 -13.00 5.37
N LEU A 140 14.16 -12.85 4.86
CA LEU A 140 13.75 -11.69 4.07
C LEU A 140 13.89 -10.38 4.87
N ALA A 141 13.49 -10.35 6.15
CA ALA A 141 13.67 -9.19 7.00
C ALA A 141 15.14 -8.82 7.18
N ARG A 142 16.01 -9.80 7.41
CA ARG A 142 17.46 -9.60 7.54
C ARG A 142 18.07 -9.06 6.25
N ASP A 143 17.74 -9.67 5.10
CA ASP A 143 18.20 -9.20 3.79
C ASP A 143 17.75 -7.75 3.53
N ALA A 144 16.47 -7.47 3.77
CA ALA A 144 15.92 -6.13 3.58
C ALA A 144 16.61 -5.07 4.45
N CYS A 145 16.76 -5.34 5.75
CA CYS A 145 17.38 -4.40 6.67
C CYS A 145 18.87 -4.19 6.34
N ALA A 146 19.58 -5.23 5.93
CA ALA A 146 20.97 -5.11 5.49
C ALA A 146 21.08 -4.27 4.20
N ARG A 147 20.26 -4.58 3.19
CA ARG A 147 20.24 -3.86 1.90
C ARG A 147 19.87 -2.39 2.02
N TRP A 148 19.01 -2.06 2.99
CA TRP A 148 18.54 -0.70 3.21
C TRP A 148 19.29 0.04 4.32
N ASN A 149 20.35 -0.59 4.86
CA ASN A 149 21.21 -0.04 5.90
C ASN A 149 20.43 0.45 7.15
N VAL A 150 19.54 -0.41 7.67
CA VAL A 150 18.73 -0.20 8.89
C VAL A 150 18.85 -1.42 9.83
N PRO A 151 20.06 -1.77 10.31
CA PRO A 151 20.29 -2.98 11.10
C PRO A 151 19.47 -3.06 12.40
N GLU A 152 19.16 -1.92 13.01
CA GLU A 152 18.28 -1.79 14.18
C GLU A 152 16.87 -2.36 13.94
N MET A 153 16.41 -2.34 12.69
CA MET A 153 15.08 -2.83 12.31
C MET A 153 15.01 -4.36 12.18
N VAL A 154 16.14 -5.07 12.22
CA VAL A 154 16.16 -6.54 12.07
C VAL A 154 15.28 -7.21 13.13
N GLY A 155 15.47 -6.85 14.41
CA GLY A 155 14.73 -7.45 15.53
C GLY A 155 13.22 -7.23 15.43
N PRO A 156 12.75 -5.96 15.43
CA PRO A 156 11.33 -5.64 15.33
C PRO A 156 10.66 -6.24 14.10
N THR A 157 11.28 -6.12 12.92
CA THR A 157 10.71 -6.62 11.66
C THR A 157 10.60 -8.16 11.65
N THR A 158 11.64 -8.85 12.12
CA THR A 158 11.68 -10.32 12.25
C THR A 158 10.58 -10.83 13.16
N LEU A 159 10.32 -10.15 14.28
CA LEU A 159 9.29 -10.52 15.23
C LEU A 159 7.91 -10.33 14.61
N VAL A 160 7.60 -9.13 14.10
CA VAL A 160 6.31 -8.84 13.46
C VAL A 160 6.02 -9.82 12.33
N LEU A 161 7.00 -10.10 11.46
CA LEU A 161 6.82 -11.09 10.38
C LEU A 161 6.56 -12.50 10.90
N SER A 162 7.25 -12.94 11.96
CA SER A 162 7.05 -14.28 12.51
C SER A 162 5.62 -14.47 13.02
N GLU A 163 5.05 -13.43 13.63
CA GLU A 163 3.66 -13.45 14.08
C GLU A 163 2.66 -13.44 12.92
N LEU A 164 2.84 -12.53 11.96
CA LEU A 164 1.93 -12.43 10.82
C LEU A 164 1.96 -13.69 9.95
N VAL A 165 3.16 -14.20 9.62
CA VAL A 165 3.33 -15.44 8.84
C VAL A 165 2.89 -16.65 9.63
N GLY A 166 3.20 -16.72 10.93
CA GLY A 166 2.72 -17.79 11.81
C GLY A 166 1.19 -17.85 11.89
N ASN A 167 0.51 -16.71 11.85
CA ASN A 167 -0.95 -16.66 11.77
C ASN A 167 -1.48 -17.22 10.45
N VAL A 168 -0.82 -16.93 9.33
CA VAL A 168 -1.19 -17.53 8.05
C VAL A 168 -1.01 -19.05 8.08
N VAL A 169 0.14 -19.53 8.54
CA VAL A 169 0.43 -20.98 8.62
C VAL A 169 -0.56 -21.71 9.53
N ARG A 170 -0.87 -21.16 10.71
CA ARG A 170 -1.75 -21.81 11.69
C ARG A 170 -3.24 -21.74 11.34
N HIS A 171 -3.70 -20.64 10.72
CA HIS A 171 -5.13 -20.34 10.62
C HIS A 171 -5.65 -20.15 9.21
N ALA A 172 -4.83 -19.65 8.28
CA ALA A 172 -5.27 -19.40 6.91
C ALA A 172 -4.98 -20.61 6.00
N GLY A 173 -3.80 -21.22 6.13
CA GLY A 173 -3.40 -22.40 5.34
C GLY A 173 -3.31 -22.12 3.83
N THR A 174 -3.09 -20.88 3.41
CA THR A 174 -3.00 -20.48 1.99
C THR A 174 -1.60 -19.98 1.63
N PRO A 175 -1.20 -20.03 0.34
CA PRO A 175 -0.01 -19.32 -0.13
C PRO A 175 -0.09 -17.85 0.23
N MET A 176 1.06 -17.25 0.56
CA MET A 176 1.13 -15.86 1.01
C MET A 176 2.20 -15.06 0.29
N GLN A 177 1.99 -13.75 0.21
CA GLN A 177 3.00 -12.80 -0.23
C GLN A 177 3.43 -11.92 0.94
N VAL A 178 4.70 -12.00 1.31
CA VAL A 178 5.32 -11.09 2.27
C VAL A 178 5.92 -9.92 1.50
N THR A 179 5.61 -8.70 1.90
CA THR A 179 6.14 -7.47 1.32
C THR A 179 6.71 -6.58 2.43
N LEU A 180 7.96 -6.15 2.23
CA LEU A 180 8.65 -5.16 3.08
C LEU A 180 8.87 -3.89 2.27
N THR A 181 8.68 -2.72 2.87
CA THR A 181 8.90 -1.43 2.19
C THR A 181 9.47 -0.41 3.14
N LEU A 182 10.65 0.14 2.83
CA LEU A 182 11.22 1.22 3.61
C LEU A 182 10.80 2.57 3.04
N ARG A 183 9.90 3.25 3.73
CA ARG A 183 9.51 4.62 3.44
C ARG A 183 9.57 5.42 4.73
N ARG A 184 10.72 6.05 4.96
CA ARG A 184 10.99 6.78 6.21
C ARG A 184 9.86 7.77 6.52
N PRO A 185 9.46 7.89 7.80
CA PRO A 185 10.12 7.33 8.98
C PRO A 185 9.67 5.91 9.34
N TYR A 186 9.12 5.12 8.43
CA TYR A 186 8.60 3.78 8.75
C TYR A 186 9.14 2.66 7.83
N LEU A 187 9.32 1.48 8.43
CA LEU A 187 9.42 0.21 7.72
C LEU A 187 8.03 -0.43 7.73
N HIS A 188 7.48 -0.67 6.54
CA HIS A 188 6.17 -1.26 6.37
C HIS A 188 6.30 -2.76 6.13
N VAL A 189 5.48 -3.52 6.84
CA VAL A 189 5.37 -4.97 6.71
C VAL A 189 3.96 -5.30 6.26
N ALA A 190 3.83 -6.15 5.25
CA ALA A 190 2.54 -6.63 4.77
C ALA A 190 2.62 -8.13 4.46
N VAL A 191 1.61 -8.88 4.91
CA VAL A 191 1.42 -10.30 4.58
C VAL A 191 0.04 -10.46 3.97
N GLU A 192 0.01 -10.79 2.68
CA GLU A 192 -1.21 -11.10 1.93
C GLU A 192 -1.46 -12.60 1.95
N ASP A 193 -2.65 -13.03 2.35
CA ASP A 193 -3.10 -14.43 2.33
C ASP A 193 -4.46 -14.57 1.63
N GLY A 194 -4.80 -15.78 1.20
CA GLY A 194 -6.03 -16.08 0.47
C GLY A 194 -7.28 -16.30 1.35
N SER A 195 -7.23 -15.99 2.64
CA SER A 195 -8.34 -16.22 3.57
C SER A 195 -9.10 -14.94 3.88
N ARG A 196 -10.43 -14.99 3.70
CA ARG A 196 -11.37 -13.93 4.10
C ARG A 196 -11.60 -13.83 5.61
N SER A 197 -11.08 -14.78 6.38
CA SER A 197 -11.20 -14.76 7.85
C SER A 197 -10.38 -13.62 8.43
N ALA A 198 -10.94 -12.90 9.42
CA ALA A 198 -10.20 -11.87 10.14
C ALA A 198 -8.90 -12.41 10.73
N ALA A 199 -7.87 -11.55 10.81
CA ALA A 199 -6.63 -11.89 11.48
C ALA A 199 -6.92 -12.24 12.96
N ARG A 200 -6.52 -13.44 13.38
CA ARG A 200 -6.76 -13.89 14.75
C ARG A 200 -5.58 -13.51 15.64
N PRO A 201 -5.82 -12.95 16.84
CA PRO A 201 -4.86 -13.02 17.92
C PRO A 201 -4.49 -14.49 18.12
N ALA A 202 -3.21 -14.74 18.38
CA ALA A 202 -2.80 -16.09 18.70
C ALA A 202 -3.49 -16.57 19.98
N ASP A 203 -3.83 -17.85 20.02
CA ASP A 203 -4.56 -18.49 21.12
C ASP A 203 -3.77 -18.35 22.45
N PRO A 204 -4.38 -17.80 23.52
CA PRO A 204 -3.70 -17.55 24.79
C PRO A 204 -3.49 -18.83 25.63
N ASP A 205 -3.11 -19.96 25.04
CA ASP A 205 -2.79 -21.13 25.85
C ASP A 205 -1.43 -20.91 26.55
N HIS A 206 -1.50 -20.65 27.86
CA HIS A 206 -0.46 -20.05 28.73
C HIS A 206 0.83 -20.88 28.91
N ARG A 207 1.05 -21.92 28.09
CA ARG A 207 2.18 -22.84 28.19
C ARG A 207 3.08 -22.91 26.97
N ALA A 208 2.72 -22.22 25.88
CA ALA A 208 3.60 -21.99 24.75
C ALA A 208 3.78 -20.48 24.55
N GLU A 209 4.98 -20.04 24.19
CA GLU A 209 5.35 -18.63 23.96
C GLU A 209 4.45 -17.87 22.93
N GLY A 210 3.50 -18.55 22.29
CA GLY A 210 2.73 -18.09 21.14
C GLY A 210 1.51 -17.21 21.42
N GLY A 211 1.09 -16.95 22.65
CA GLY A 211 -0.16 -16.20 22.94
C GLY A 211 -0.05 -14.67 22.95
N ARG A 212 1.15 -14.10 22.83
CA ARG A 212 1.41 -12.64 22.92
C ARG A 212 1.59 -11.96 21.56
N GLY A 213 1.43 -12.70 20.46
CA GLY A 213 1.87 -12.28 19.13
C GLY A 213 1.38 -10.91 18.67
N LEU A 214 0.05 -10.73 18.56
CA LEU A 214 -0.51 -9.43 18.14
C LEU A 214 -0.39 -8.33 19.21
N LEU A 215 -0.21 -8.69 20.50
CA LEU A 215 0.15 -7.72 21.53
C LEU A 215 1.55 -7.16 21.28
N LEU A 216 2.53 -8.01 20.94
CA LEU A 216 3.88 -7.56 20.58
C LEU A 216 3.89 -6.75 19.28
N VAL A 217 3.10 -7.15 18.27
CA VAL A 217 2.92 -6.34 17.07
C VAL A 217 2.36 -4.97 17.44
N ARG A 218 1.38 -4.89 18.36
CA ARG A 218 0.81 -3.62 18.80
C ARG A 218 1.83 -2.72 19.50
N GLU A 219 2.71 -3.28 20.33
CA GLU A 219 3.73 -2.49 21.03
C GLU A 219 4.86 -2.02 20.12
N LEU A 220 5.21 -2.79 19.08
CA LEU A 220 6.32 -2.49 18.17
C LEU A 220 5.94 -1.64 16.96
N THR A 221 4.65 -1.35 16.78
CA THR A 221 4.14 -0.70 15.57
C THR A 221 3.45 0.60 15.91
N GLN A 222 3.66 1.60 15.05
CA GLN A 222 2.92 2.85 15.12
C GLN A 222 1.44 2.60 14.84
N ARG A 223 1.17 1.78 13.81
CA ARG A 223 -0.16 1.39 13.34
C ARG A 223 -0.08 0.01 12.69
N TRP A 224 -1.16 -0.75 12.78
CA TRP A 224 -1.34 -2.00 12.06
C TRP A 224 -2.81 -2.17 11.71
N GLY A 225 -3.10 -3.08 10.79
CA GLY A 225 -4.48 -3.35 10.38
C GLY A 225 -4.62 -4.55 9.47
N SER A 226 -5.85 -4.78 9.03
CA SER A 226 -6.18 -5.78 8.02
C SER A 226 -7.08 -5.16 6.97
N THR A 227 -6.70 -5.28 5.71
CA THR A 227 -7.43 -4.74 4.56
C THR A 227 -7.82 -5.89 3.63
N PRO A 228 -9.10 -6.01 3.20
CA PRO A 228 -9.48 -6.97 2.18
C PRO A 228 -8.70 -6.76 0.88
N ALA A 229 -8.23 -7.85 0.27
CA ALA A 229 -7.44 -7.82 -0.96
C ALA A 229 -7.82 -9.01 -1.85
N GLY A 230 -8.44 -8.74 -3.00
CA GLY A 230 -8.97 -9.80 -3.87
C GLY A 230 -9.90 -10.74 -3.10
N ASP A 231 -9.61 -12.04 -3.17
CA ASP A 231 -10.35 -13.09 -2.45
C ASP A 231 -9.86 -13.34 -1.02
N GLY A 232 -8.85 -12.60 -0.57
CA GLY A 232 -8.25 -12.74 0.76
C GLY A 232 -8.08 -11.40 1.47
N LYS A 233 -6.96 -11.25 2.16
CA LYS A 233 -6.65 -10.04 2.95
C LYS A 233 -5.15 -9.79 3.01
N VAL A 234 -4.81 -8.52 3.27
CA VAL A 234 -3.47 -8.12 3.69
C VAL A 234 -3.53 -7.74 5.16
N VAL A 235 -2.70 -8.37 5.99
CA VAL A 235 -2.41 -7.90 7.34
C VAL A 235 -1.12 -7.10 7.29
N TRP A 236 -1.13 -5.89 7.83
CA TRP A 236 -0.03 -4.94 7.67
C TRP A 236 0.30 -4.22 8.95
N ALA A 237 1.54 -3.73 9.03
CA ALA A 237 2.10 -3.03 10.18
C ALA A 237 3.13 -1.98 9.75
N MET A 238 3.17 -0.85 10.47
CA MET A 238 4.12 0.24 10.30
C MET A 238 5.05 0.27 11.51
N LEU A 239 6.33 -0.05 11.31
CA LEU A 239 7.34 0.03 12.36
C LEU A 239 8.10 1.35 12.25
N PRO A 240 8.24 2.15 13.33
CA PRO A 240 9.13 3.31 13.34
C PRO A 240 10.55 2.89 12.98
N ALA A 241 11.10 3.50 11.93
CA ALA A 241 12.46 3.31 11.42
C ALA A 241 13.23 4.65 11.54
N VAL A 242 13.42 5.04 12.80
CA VAL A 242 14.16 6.24 13.22
C VAL A 242 15.62 5.94 13.42
#